data_AF-A0A2E7T2B8-F1
#
_entry.id   AF-A0A2E7T2B8-F1
#
_cell.length_a   1.000
_cell.length_b   1.000
_cell.length_c   1.000
_cell.angle_alpha   90.00
_cell.angle_beta   90.00
_cell.angle_gamma   90.00
#
_symmetry.space_group_name_H-M   'P 1'
#
loop_
_entity.id
_entity.type
_entity.pdbx_description
1 polymer ?
#
loop_
_entity_poly.entity_id
_entity_poly.type
_entity_poly.pdbx_seq_one_letter_code
_entity_poly.pdbx_strand_id
1 'polypeptide(L)'
;MRFSEPHSPLVSAGNYSRYTTVHEGDVRALKPDGIFVPLLLGGSVICIIGLVLASWSISMIVSNKQMQMSDDPCPGDWGDALELGDGTVYCSAENWAYLDVYKIEQIDVAENHFRITYDDRTTEYRWESIDHKAGLVVIGEIYDDGSMGCNFFFAEKELPEGYGTNDLYLGGNSDTLLPSWCFTSSNDNIEYSSDEQHPFLGVRMFRPMWDGFDSELVFDITTNKVMEHGYYPSSEMVETAIEEEIILGVILTFVALYILLKADLRRPVLKFDFEGRRISMRRSMNSTRFGGWSWKNVNFSSAMLIQEPNAVVLRMKIAGEERLIASFIGESAGDYIESLKALLNISNENVMDAERYDGMPTLDMFDVSHWDSDNDARHIYEYYLAKIGSASHAKTLDELYQGAGIESLADRVDAQKLLNQVIEELDPEFEAPEIIVNETRVVEYESPTETGEIATPPPSVSTPSDSMQLDAFWTQDDSESN
;
A
#
# COMPACT_ATOMS: atom_id res chain seq x y z
N MET A 1 2.63 -4.41 -18.65
CA MET A 1 2.83 -5.74 -18.02
C MET A 1 2.10 -6.79 -18.83
N ARG A 2 2.78 -7.89 -19.22
CA ARG A 2 2.11 -9.13 -19.69
C ARG A 2 2.09 -10.08 -18.50
N PHE A 3 0.91 -10.43 -18.01
CA PHE A 3 0.78 -11.51 -17.04
C PHE A 3 1.09 -12.83 -17.74
N SER A 4 1.81 -13.74 -17.08
CA SER A 4 2.05 -15.10 -17.57
C SER A 4 0.77 -15.93 -17.41
N GLU A 5 0.51 -16.81 -18.39
CA GLU A 5 -0.58 -17.77 -18.30
C GLU A 5 -0.30 -18.78 -17.17
N PRO A 6 -1.26 -19.04 -16.27
CA PRO A 6 -1.07 -20.03 -15.21
C PRO A 6 -0.90 -21.43 -15.79
N HIS A 7 -0.06 -22.24 -15.14
CA HIS A 7 0.18 -23.62 -15.54
C HIS A 7 -1.08 -24.49 -15.57
N SER A 8 -2.10 -24.22 -14.74
CA SER A 8 -3.35 -24.98 -14.74
C SER A 8 -4.58 -24.08 -14.49
N PRO A 9 -5.75 -24.42 -15.06
CA PRO A 9 -7.04 -23.81 -14.69
C PRO A 9 -7.51 -24.24 -13.29
N LEU A 10 -6.71 -24.03 -12.24
CA LEU A 10 -7.03 -24.49 -10.90
C LEU A 10 -8.18 -23.68 -10.29
N VAL A 11 -9.25 -24.37 -9.86
CA VAL A 11 -10.25 -23.84 -8.94
C VAL A 11 -10.20 -24.60 -7.62
N SER A 12 -9.95 -23.88 -6.53
CA SER A 12 -10.10 -24.42 -5.17
C SER A 12 -11.40 -23.91 -4.55
N ALA A 13 -12.18 -24.83 -4.01
CA ALA A 13 -13.44 -24.58 -3.34
C ALA A 13 -13.39 -25.21 -1.94
N GLY A 14 -13.20 -24.41 -0.89
CA GLY A 14 -13.31 -24.87 0.50
C GLY A 14 -14.77 -24.92 1.02
N ASN A 15 -14.91 -25.18 2.32
CA ASN A 15 -16.19 -25.33 3.06
C ASN A 15 -17.25 -24.23 2.79
N TYR A 16 -16.82 -23.01 2.49
CA TYR A 16 -17.70 -21.84 2.30
C TYR A 16 -17.94 -21.49 0.82
N SER A 17 -17.46 -22.32 -0.10
CA SER A 17 -17.60 -22.12 -1.53
C SER A 17 -18.38 -23.24 -2.18
N ARG A 18 -19.66 -22.96 -2.41
CA ARG A 18 -20.49 -23.82 -3.26
C ARG A 18 -20.28 -23.49 -4.72
N TYR A 19 -20.17 -24.52 -5.56
CA TYR A 19 -20.20 -24.41 -7.01
C TYR A 19 -21.40 -25.22 -7.53
N THR A 20 -22.00 -24.74 -8.60
CA THR A 20 -23.08 -25.42 -9.31
C THR A 20 -22.68 -25.65 -10.76
N THR A 21 -23.23 -26.70 -11.34
CA THR A 21 -23.05 -27.06 -12.73
C THR A 21 -24.11 -26.37 -13.59
N VAL A 22 -23.67 -25.73 -14.66
CA VAL A 22 -24.56 -25.06 -15.61
C VAL A 22 -24.37 -25.67 -16.99
N HIS A 23 -25.49 -26.00 -17.64
CA HIS A 23 -25.55 -26.49 -19.01
C HIS A 23 -26.35 -25.51 -19.86
N GLU A 24 -25.69 -24.85 -20.81
CA GLU A 24 -26.34 -23.91 -21.75
C GLU A 24 -25.88 -24.24 -23.18
N GLY A 25 -26.72 -24.99 -23.91
CA GLY A 25 -26.32 -25.60 -25.19
C GLY A 25 -25.15 -26.57 -25.01
N ASP A 26 -24.11 -26.41 -25.84
CA ASP A 26 -22.88 -27.23 -25.79
C ASP A 26 -21.86 -26.75 -24.74
N VAL A 27 -22.16 -25.63 -24.07
CA VAL A 27 -21.30 -25.06 -23.05
C VAL A 27 -21.66 -25.66 -21.69
N ARG A 28 -20.67 -26.28 -21.06
CA ARG A 28 -20.77 -26.80 -19.69
C ARG A 28 -19.89 -25.96 -18.78
N ALA A 29 -20.36 -25.56 -17.61
CA ALA A 29 -19.59 -24.71 -16.71
C ALA A 29 -19.73 -25.10 -15.24
N LEU A 30 -18.66 -24.91 -14.48
CA LEU A 30 -18.68 -24.82 -13.02
C LEU A 30 -18.72 -23.34 -12.65
N LYS A 31 -19.82 -22.93 -12.03
CA LYS A 31 -20.06 -21.55 -11.58
C LYS A 31 -20.21 -21.55 -10.06
N PRO A 32 -19.73 -20.54 -9.33
CA PRO A 32 -20.06 -20.39 -7.91
C PRO A 32 -21.59 -20.35 -7.72
N ASP A 33 -22.09 -21.15 -6.79
CA ASP A 33 -23.49 -21.25 -6.41
C ASP A 33 -23.84 -20.09 -5.47
N GLY A 34 -24.69 -19.19 -5.98
CA GLY A 34 -25.10 -17.97 -5.29
C GLY A 34 -24.02 -16.91 -5.14
N ILE A 35 -24.45 -15.78 -4.57
CA ILE A 35 -23.59 -14.71 -4.09
C ILE A 35 -23.27 -15.02 -2.63
N PHE A 36 -21.99 -15.20 -2.28
CA PHE A 36 -21.59 -15.24 -0.87
C PHE A 36 -21.69 -13.82 -0.31
N VAL A 37 -22.86 -13.49 0.26
CA VAL A 37 -23.20 -12.15 0.77
C VAL A 37 -22.13 -11.60 1.71
N PRO A 38 -21.51 -12.37 2.63
CA PRO A 38 -20.41 -11.85 3.45
C PRO A 38 -19.17 -11.45 2.66
N LEU A 39 -18.81 -12.17 1.58
CA LEU A 39 -17.71 -11.74 0.69
C LEU A 39 -18.05 -10.44 -0.01
N LEU A 40 -19.30 -10.30 -0.45
CA LEU A 40 -19.74 -9.17 -1.26
C LEU A 40 -19.90 -7.92 -0.39
N LEU A 41 -20.37 -8.08 0.86
CA LEU A 41 -20.35 -7.04 1.88
C LEU A 41 -18.92 -6.66 2.28
N GLY A 42 -18.03 -7.64 2.52
CA GLY A 42 -16.62 -7.37 2.81
C GLY A 42 -15.93 -6.63 1.66
N GLY A 43 -16.08 -7.13 0.42
CA GLY A 43 -15.51 -6.51 -0.78
C GLY A 43 -16.08 -5.13 -1.07
N SER A 44 -17.39 -4.90 -0.82
CA SER A 44 -17.99 -3.56 -0.98
C SER A 44 -17.50 -2.56 0.06
N VAL A 45 -17.35 -2.96 1.33
CA VAL A 45 -16.73 -2.11 2.37
C VAL A 45 -15.29 -1.75 2.00
N ILE A 46 -14.49 -2.73 1.59
CA ILE A 46 -13.11 -2.52 1.13
C ILE A 46 -13.08 -1.59 -0.09
N CYS A 47 -14.01 -1.75 -1.03
CA CYS A 47 -14.14 -0.88 -2.20
C CYS A 47 -14.48 0.56 -1.81
N ILE A 48 -15.43 0.76 -0.87
CA ILE A 48 -15.80 2.08 -0.36
C ILE A 48 -14.59 2.75 0.31
N ILE A 49 -13.84 2.01 1.13
CA ILE A 49 -12.60 2.52 1.75
C ILE A 49 -11.61 2.96 0.67
N GLY A 50 -11.39 2.14 -0.35
CA GLY A 50 -10.52 2.48 -1.48
C GLY A 50 -10.98 3.73 -2.23
N LEU A 51 -12.29 3.88 -2.48
CA LEU A 51 -12.85 5.06 -3.15
C LEU A 51 -12.74 6.33 -2.31
N VAL A 52 -12.97 6.26 -1.00
CA VAL A 52 -12.82 7.40 -0.09
C VAL A 52 -11.35 7.85 -0.06
N LEU A 53 -10.42 6.90 0.10
CA LEU A 53 -8.99 7.19 0.09
C LEU A 53 -8.53 7.81 -1.24
N ALA A 54 -8.97 7.25 -2.37
CA ALA A 54 -8.65 7.80 -3.69
C ALA A 54 -9.24 9.21 -3.91
N SER A 55 -10.47 9.44 -3.45
CA SER A 55 -11.12 10.75 -3.60
C SER A 55 -10.40 11.81 -2.76
N TRP A 56 -10.04 11.45 -1.53
CA TRP A 56 -9.30 12.34 -0.63
C TRP A 56 -7.90 12.62 -1.16
N SER A 57 -7.18 11.60 -1.64
CA SER A 57 -5.84 11.76 -2.19
C SER A 57 -5.81 12.61 -3.45
N ILE A 58 -6.77 12.41 -4.37
CA ILE A 58 -6.90 13.25 -5.57
C ILE A 58 -7.22 14.69 -5.18
N SER A 59 -8.13 14.90 -4.23
CA SER A 59 -8.46 16.24 -3.75
C SER A 59 -7.23 16.95 -3.18
N MET A 60 -6.44 16.27 -2.35
CA MET A 60 -5.19 16.78 -1.79
C MET A 60 -4.19 17.16 -2.89
N ILE A 61 -3.92 16.26 -3.85
CA ILE A 61 -3.02 16.53 -4.98
C ILE A 61 -3.49 17.74 -5.78
N VAL A 62 -4.77 17.81 -6.13
CA VAL A 62 -5.31 18.88 -6.97
C VAL A 62 -5.25 20.22 -6.25
N SER A 63 -5.70 20.29 -5.00
CA SER A 63 -5.65 21.51 -4.20
C SER A 63 -4.22 22.02 -4.05
N ASN A 64 -3.29 21.14 -3.68
CA ASN A 64 -1.89 21.50 -3.47
C ASN A 64 -1.18 21.87 -4.78
N LYS A 65 -1.50 21.20 -5.88
CA LYS A 65 -0.96 21.58 -7.19
C LYS A 65 -1.49 22.93 -7.66
N GLN A 66 -2.75 23.26 -7.36
CA GLN A 66 -3.29 24.60 -7.62
C GLN A 66 -2.56 25.66 -6.80
N MET A 67 -2.24 25.37 -5.53
CA MET A 67 -1.44 26.25 -4.68
C MET A 67 -0.04 26.49 -5.26
N GLN A 68 0.66 25.45 -5.74
CA GLN A 68 1.97 25.61 -6.41
C GLN A 68 1.93 26.42 -7.71
N MET A 69 0.78 26.48 -8.38
CA MET A 69 0.61 27.26 -9.61
C MET A 69 0.17 28.70 -9.32
N SER A 70 -0.09 29.02 -8.05
CA SER A 70 -0.43 30.38 -7.63
C SER A 70 0.81 31.28 -7.70
N ASP A 71 0.61 32.53 -8.09
CA ASP A 71 1.64 33.57 -7.97
C ASP A 71 1.75 34.10 -6.52
N ASP A 72 0.86 33.64 -5.63
CA ASP A 72 0.84 33.96 -4.20
C ASP A 72 1.85 33.09 -3.45
N PRO A 73 2.84 33.68 -2.73
CA PRO A 73 3.82 32.92 -1.95
C PRO A 73 3.21 32.24 -0.70
N CYS A 74 2.02 32.64 -0.28
CA CYS A 74 1.31 32.07 0.87
C CYS A 74 -0.09 31.57 0.47
N PRO A 75 -0.19 30.63 -0.47
CA PRO A 75 -1.47 30.29 -1.11
C PRO A 75 -2.45 29.59 -0.16
N GLY A 76 -3.74 29.87 -0.30
CA GLY A 76 -4.80 29.10 0.38
C GLY A 76 -4.84 29.33 1.89
N ASP A 77 -4.70 28.27 2.67
CA ASP A 77 -4.81 28.31 4.14
C ASP A 77 -3.51 28.79 4.83
N TRP A 78 -2.46 29.09 4.05
CA TRP A 78 -1.19 29.62 4.54
C TRP A 78 -1.23 31.13 4.86
N GLY A 79 -2.36 31.80 4.61
CA GLY A 79 -2.65 33.14 5.12
C GLY A 79 -1.95 34.27 4.38
N ASP A 80 -1.75 35.39 5.07
CA ASP A 80 -1.17 36.61 4.51
C ASP A 80 0.36 36.52 4.47
N ALA A 81 0.95 37.11 3.44
CA ALA A 81 2.40 37.23 3.28
C ALA A 81 2.97 38.41 4.10
N LEU A 82 3.95 38.12 4.94
CA LEU A 82 4.84 39.06 5.60
C LEU A 82 6.17 39.12 4.82
N GLU A 83 6.37 40.19 4.05
CA GLU A 83 7.61 40.45 3.34
C GLU A 83 8.55 41.31 4.18
N LEU A 84 9.77 40.81 4.43
CA LEU A 84 10.85 41.55 5.07
C LEU A 84 11.59 42.41 4.04
N GLY A 85 12.35 43.42 4.48
CA GLY A 85 12.96 44.40 3.57
C GLY A 85 14.08 43.87 2.66
N ASP A 86 14.54 42.64 2.87
CA ASP A 86 15.43 41.93 1.96
C ASP A 86 14.70 41.06 0.92
N GLY A 87 13.36 41.09 0.92
CA GLY A 87 12.49 40.33 0.02
C GLY A 87 12.16 38.92 0.51
N THR A 88 12.59 38.55 1.72
CA THR A 88 12.22 37.26 2.32
C THR A 88 10.75 37.27 2.72
N VAL A 89 10.00 36.23 2.36
CA VAL A 89 8.56 36.12 2.62
C VAL A 89 8.26 35.02 3.63
N TYR A 90 7.47 35.38 4.64
CA TYR A 90 6.91 34.50 5.66
C TYR A 90 5.38 34.51 5.58
N CYS A 91 4.73 33.41 5.96
CA CYS A 91 3.29 33.24 5.82
C CYS A 91 2.59 33.24 7.19
N SER A 92 1.45 33.95 7.32
CA SER A 92 0.78 34.12 8.62
C SER A 92 0.10 32.86 9.14
N ALA A 93 -0.21 31.92 8.24
CA ALA A 93 -0.75 30.59 8.47
C ALA A 93 -1.64 30.48 9.71
N GLU A 94 -2.80 31.14 9.68
CA GLU A 94 -3.72 31.26 10.84
C GLU A 94 -4.11 29.91 11.48
N ASN A 95 -4.05 28.81 10.72
CA ASN A 95 -4.41 27.46 11.17
C ASN A 95 -3.21 26.53 11.47
N TRP A 96 -1.98 26.95 11.14
CA TRP A 96 -0.77 26.13 11.30
C TRP A 96 0.25 26.75 12.25
N ALA A 97 0.17 28.06 12.49
CA ALA A 97 0.91 28.69 13.57
C ALA A 97 0.52 27.98 14.86
N TYR A 98 1.50 27.33 15.50
CA TYR A 98 1.36 26.79 16.85
C TYR A 98 1.24 27.99 17.77
N LEU A 99 0.02 28.49 17.92
CA LEU A 99 -0.30 29.68 18.66
C LEU A 99 -0.60 29.27 20.10
N ASP A 100 0.42 29.32 20.94
CA ASP A 100 0.22 29.19 22.38
C ASP A 100 -0.25 30.53 22.92
N VAL A 101 -1.51 30.57 23.37
CA VAL A 101 -2.11 31.76 23.98
C VAL A 101 -2.23 31.54 25.48
N TYR A 102 -1.41 32.26 26.22
CA TYR A 102 -1.44 32.24 27.68
C TYR A 102 -2.26 33.40 28.19
N LYS A 103 -3.35 33.12 28.91
CA LYS A 103 -4.19 34.15 29.52
C LYS A 103 -3.46 34.76 30.72
N ILE A 104 -3.38 36.09 30.72
CA ILE A 104 -2.73 36.88 31.75
C ILE A 104 -3.80 37.40 32.71
N GLU A 105 -3.59 37.16 34.00
CA GLU A 105 -4.42 37.70 35.08
C GLU A 105 -3.88 39.05 35.56
N GLN A 106 -2.55 39.14 35.71
CA GLN A 106 -1.88 40.33 36.22
C GLN A 106 -0.47 40.46 35.64
N ILE A 107 -0.04 41.71 35.43
CA ILE A 107 1.34 42.06 35.08
C ILE A 107 1.84 43.04 36.14
N ASP A 108 2.96 42.72 36.76
CA ASP A 108 3.66 43.64 37.66
C ASP A 108 5.03 43.98 37.08
N VAL A 109 5.44 45.24 37.18
CA VAL A 109 6.67 45.73 36.55
C VAL A 109 7.56 46.38 37.60
N ALA A 110 8.88 46.25 37.39
CA ALA A 110 9.94 46.95 38.11
C ALA A 110 10.99 47.43 37.08
N GLU A 111 12.04 48.11 37.54
CA GLU A 111 13.01 48.79 36.65
C GLU A 111 13.56 47.88 35.52
N ASN A 112 14.10 46.71 35.87
CA ASN A 112 14.65 45.73 34.93
C ASN A 112 14.03 44.33 35.08
N HIS A 113 12.87 44.25 35.74
CA HIS A 113 12.14 43.01 35.94
C HIS A 113 10.68 43.20 35.61
N PHE A 114 10.01 42.12 35.21
CA PHE A 114 8.56 42.08 35.14
C PHE A 114 8.09 40.69 35.53
N ARG A 115 6.86 40.63 36.03
CA ARG A 115 6.22 39.41 36.50
C ARG A 115 4.88 39.28 35.81
N ILE A 116 4.61 38.09 35.29
CA ILE A 116 3.33 37.77 34.67
C ILE A 116 2.68 36.66 35.47
N THR A 117 1.49 36.95 36.00
CA THR A 117 0.64 35.96 36.66
C THR A 117 -0.37 35.44 35.64
N TYR A 118 -0.29 34.13 35.41
CA TYR A 118 -1.23 33.34 34.63
C TYR A 118 -2.19 32.61 35.57
N ASP A 119 -3.20 31.93 35.02
CA ASP A 119 -4.24 31.22 35.78
C ASP A 119 -3.68 30.14 36.75
N ASP A 120 -2.52 29.54 36.46
CA ASP A 120 -1.93 28.42 37.21
C ASP A 120 -0.53 28.67 37.78
N ARG A 121 0.18 29.70 37.30
CA ARG A 121 1.56 29.99 37.68
C ARG A 121 1.86 31.48 37.60
N THR A 122 2.90 31.89 38.30
CA THR A 122 3.47 33.23 38.18
C THR A 122 4.92 33.10 37.75
N THR A 123 5.29 33.76 36.65
CA THR A 123 6.64 33.72 36.12
C THR A 123 7.28 35.10 36.25
N GLU A 124 8.50 35.12 36.78
CA GLU A 124 9.31 36.31 36.93
C GLU A 124 10.37 36.36 35.84
N TYR A 125 10.57 37.55 35.28
CA TYR A 125 11.51 37.79 34.20
C TYR A 125 12.43 38.96 34.55
N ARG A 126 13.69 38.84 34.16
CA ARG A 126 14.67 39.93 34.14
C ARG A 126 15.02 40.26 32.71
N TRP A 127 15.21 41.54 32.39
CA TRP A 127 15.54 41.94 31.03
C TRP A 127 16.64 43.00 30.96
N GLU A 128 17.35 43.05 29.84
CA GLU A 128 18.37 44.06 29.54
C GLU A 128 18.48 44.27 28.03
N SER A 129 18.52 45.54 27.59
CA SER A 129 18.84 45.89 26.20
C SER A 129 20.34 45.79 25.96
N ILE A 130 20.74 45.19 24.84
CA ILE A 130 22.14 44.97 24.49
C ILE A 130 22.54 45.90 23.34
N ASP A 131 23.55 46.75 23.55
CA ASP A 131 24.05 47.72 22.56
C ASP A 131 24.91 47.07 21.42
N HIS A 132 24.59 45.82 21.07
CA HIS A 132 25.25 45.10 19.97
C HIS A 132 24.51 45.27 18.64
N LYS A 133 23.17 45.27 18.69
CA LYS A 133 22.28 45.45 17.55
C LYS A 133 21.02 46.20 17.95
N ALA A 134 20.43 46.91 17.00
CA ALA A 134 19.19 47.64 17.20
C ALA A 134 18.06 46.69 17.65
N GLY A 135 17.35 47.05 18.71
CA GLY A 135 16.25 46.26 19.26
C GLY A 135 16.64 44.96 19.96
N LEU A 136 17.93 44.66 20.13
CA LEU A 136 18.36 43.44 20.79
C LEU A 136 18.13 43.54 22.31
N VAL A 137 17.37 42.60 22.84
CA VAL A 137 17.02 42.48 24.25
C VAL A 137 17.30 41.05 24.71
N VAL A 138 17.86 40.91 25.91
CA VAL A 138 17.91 39.62 26.62
C VAL A 138 16.79 39.60 27.65
N ILE A 139 16.00 38.53 27.64
CA ILE A 139 14.99 38.26 28.66
C ILE A 139 15.32 36.91 29.30
N GLY A 140 15.50 36.92 30.61
CA GLY A 140 15.73 35.74 31.42
C GLY A 140 14.51 35.38 32.25
N GLU A 141 14.00 34.17 32.09
CA GLU A 141 13.01 33.58 32.99
C GLU A 141 13.70 33.10 34.27
N ILE A 142 13.17 33.50 35.44
CA ILE A 142 13.67 33.11 36.74
C ILE A 142 12.83 31.93 37.27
N TYR A 143 13.47 30.78 37.47
CA TYR A 143 12.83 29.58 38.00
C TYR A 143 12.74 29.61 39.53
N ASP A 144 11.88 28.76 40.09
CA ASP A 144 11.67 28.66 41.55
C ASP A 144 12.94 28.38 42.37
N ASP A 145 13.93 27.71 41.76
CA ASP A 145 15.23 27.43 42.39
C ASP A 145 16.23 28.60 42.26
N GLY A 146 15.80 29.71 41.68
CA GLY A 146 16.58 30.92 41.43
C GLY A 146 17.50 30.82 40.21
N SER A 147 17.52 29.68 39.49
CA SER A 147 18.23 29.58 38.21
C SER A 147 17.52 30.39 37.11
N MET A 148 18.25 30.73 36.04
CA MET A 148 17.73 31.56 34.97
C MET A 148 17.88 30.91 33.60
N GLY A 149 16.81 30.99 32.79
CA GLY A 149 16.82 30.68 31.37
C GLY A 149 16.83 31.96 30.55
N CYS A 150 17.99 32.38 30.04
CA CYS A 150 18.13 33.57 29.22
C CYS A 150 17.96 33.29 27.73
N ASN A 151 17.14 34.11 27.07
CA ASN A 151 16.95 34.10 25.63
C ASN A 151 17.10 35.50 25.06
N PHE A 152 17.55 35.58 23.80
CA PHE A 152 17.62 36.84 23.06
C PHE A 152 16.32 37.08 22.29
N PHE A 153 15.98 38.35 22.10
CA PHE A 153 14.85 38.81 21.33
C PHE A 153 15.18 40.11 20.59
N PHE A 154 14.52 40.35 19.47
CA PHE A 154 14.52 41.61 18.73
C PHE A 154 13.16 42.28 18.86
N ALA A 155 13.13 43.45 19.51
CA ALA A 155 11.92 44.25 19.64
C ALA A 155 11.60 44.95 18.32
N GLU A 156 10.48 44.59 17.68
CA GLU A 156 10.06 45.10 16.36
C GLU A 156 10.07 46.63 16.27
N LYS A 157 9.64 47.32 17.34
CA LYS A 157 9.58 48.80 17.38
C LYS A 157 10.95 49.49 17.24
N GLU A 158 12.03 48.78 17.54
CA GLU A 158 13.40 49.31 17.57
C GLU A 158 14.22 48.88 16.36
N LEU A 159 13.65 48.03 15.50
CA LEU A 159 14.26 47.62 14.24
C LEU A 159 14.21 48.76 13.22
N PRO A 160 15.16 48.80 12.26
CA PRO A 160 15.12 49.78 11.18
C PRO A 160 13.86 49.62 10.32
N GLU A 161 13.41 50.72 9.70
CA GLU A 161 12.33 50.64 8.70
C GLU A 161 12.75 49.71 7.55
N GLY A 162 11.90 48.72 7.24
CA GLY A 162 12.22 47.71 6.24
C GLY A 162 13.34 46.76 6.68
N TYR A 163 13.35 46.34 7.95
CA TYR A 163 14.31 45.34 8.43
C TYR A 163 14.22 44.03 7.64
N GLY A 164 15.37 43.38 7.43
CA GLY A 164 15.52 42.07 6.80
C GLY A 164 15.89 40.97 7.79
N THR A 165 16.12 39.75 7.29
CA THR A 165 16.59 38.61 8.10
C THR A 165 17.94 38.89 8.77
N ASN A 166 18.83 39.61 8.07
CA ASN A 166 20.14 39.99 8.59
C ASN A 166 20.07 40.89 9.83
N ASP A 167 19.01 41.68 9.98
CA ASP A 167 18.80 42.51 11.17
C ASP A 167 18.48 41.63 12.38
N LEU A 168 17.76 40.52 12.16
CA LEU A 168 17.37 39.52 13.16
C LEU A 168 18.45 38.44 13.41
N TYR A 169 19.57 38.46 12.69
CA TYR A 169 20.63 37.45 12.82
C TYR A 169 21.60 37.74 13.97
N LEU A 170 21.85 36.79 14.87
CA LEU A 170 22.82 36.96 15.99
C LEU A 170 24.14 36.20 15.78
N GLY A 171 24.14 35.17 14.93
CA GLY A 171 25.31 34.33 14.63
C GLY A 171 25.79 33.45 15.80
N GLY A 172 26.68 32.51 15.49
CA GLY A 172 27.03 31.39 16.39
C GLY A 172 27.86 31.68 17.64
N ASN A 173 28.24 32.95 17.93
CA ASN A 173 29.00 33.33 19.13
C ASN A 173 28.21 34.26 20.08
N SER A 174 26.88 34.23 19.99
CA SER A 174 25.97 35.05 20.80
C SER A 174 26.11 34.86 22.31
N ASP A 175 26.60 33.71 22.78
CA ASP A 175 26.74 33.42 24.21
C ASP A 175 27.64 34.45 24.92
N THR A 176 28.57 35.05 24.18
CA THR A 176 29.44 36.13 24.69
C THR A 176 28.72 37.45 24.93
N LEU A 177 27.52 37.61 24.37
CA LEU A 177 26.66 38.79 24.50
C LEU A 177 25.68 38.66 25.67
N LEU A 178 25.57 37.48 26.30
CA LEU A 178 24.69 37.29 27.45
C LEU A 178 25.20 38.12 28.64
N PRO A 179 24.33 38.91 29.30
CA PRO A 179 24.65 39.61 30.52
C PRO A 179 25.18 38.66 31.60
N SER A 180 26.07 39.17 32.46
CA SER A 180 26.67 38.36 33.52
C SER A 180 25.64 37.75 34.48
N TRP A 181 24.48 38.40 34.64
CA TRP A 181 23.42 37.94 35.52
C TRP A 181 22.72 36.67 35.01
N CYS A 182 22.81 36.34 33.72
CA CYS A 182 22.29 35.08 33.17
C CYS A 182 22.97 33.83 33.74
N PHE A 183 24.17 33.98 34.32
CA PHE A 183 24.95 32.88 34.89
C PHE A 183 24.92 32.84 36.42
N THR A 184 24.15 33.73 37.06
CA THR A 184 24.05 33.85 38.51
C THR A 184 22.62 33.62 38.96
N SER A 185 22.41 33.04 40.15
CA SER A 185 21.07 32.97 40.72
C SER A 185 20.61 34.35 41.19
N SER A 186 19.35 34.70 40.91
CA SER A 186 18.76 35.92 41.48
C SER A 186 18.20 35.62 42.87
N ASN A 187 18.55 36.49 43.82
CA ASN A 187 17.88 36.63 45.11
C ASN A 187 17.60 38.13 45.39
N ASP A 188 17.41 38.90 44.32
CA ASP A 188 17.23 40.35 44.43
C ASP A 188 15.87 40.64 45.09
N ASN A 189 15.85 41.48 46.13
CA ASN A 189 14.61 41.91 46.76
C ASN A 189 14.00 43.05 45.94
N ILE A 190 13.17 42.71 44.97
CA ILE A 190 12.61 43.62 43.97
C ILE A 190 11.22 44.10 44.42
N GLU A 191 11.01 45.42 44.37
CA GLU A 191 9.71 46.04 44.61
C GLU A 191 8.96 46.18 43.28
N TYR A 192 7.77 45.60 43.20
CA TYR A 192 6.95 45.53 42.00
C TYR A 192 5.76 46.47 42.06
N SER A 193 5.39 47.03 40.91
CA SER A 193 4.22 47.90 40.75
C SER A 193 3.28 47.35 39.68
N SER A 194 1.99 47.23 39.99
CA SER A 194 0.95 46.82 39.03
C SER A 194 0.43 47.99 38.17
N ASP A 195 0.80 49.23 38.51
CA ASP A 195 0.35 50.43 37.81
C ASP A 195 1.30 50.81 36.65
N GLU A 196 2.48 50.20 36.60
CA GLU A 196 3.47 50.43 35.54
C GLU A 196 3.20 49.57 34.30
N GLN A 197 3.48 50.13 33.13
CA GLN A 197 3.23 49.45 31.86
C GLN A 197 4.37 48.49 31.53
N HIS A 198 4.04 47.28 31.07
CA HIS A 198 5.01 46.30 30.60
C HIS A 198 5.94 46.88 29.52
N PRO A 199 7.27 46.70 29.62
CA PRO A 199 8.25 47.38 28.74
C PRO A 199 8.08 47.05 27.25
N PHE A 200 7.52 45.87 26.95
CA PHE A 200 7.28 45.37 25.60
C PHE A 200 5.79 45.18 25.28
N LEU A 201 4.90 45.90 25.98
CA LEU A 201 3.45 45.73 25.77
C LEU A 201 3.04 46.04 24.32
N GLY A 202 2.42 45.06 23.65
CA GLY A 202 1.97 45.16 22.27
C GLY A 202 3.10 45.20 21.23
N VAL A 203 4.33 44.96 21.64
CA VAL A 203 5.50 44.90 20.75
C VAL A 203 5.72 43.45 20.36
N ARG A 204 5.90 43.19 19.06
CA ARG A 204 6.31 41.88 18.59
C ARG A 204 7.80 41.69 18.89
N MET A 205 8.11 40.64 19.64
CA MET A 205 9.47 40.28 20.05
C MET A 205 9.89 39.07 19.21
N PHE A 206 10.72 39.29 18.19
CA PHE A 206 11.21 38.20 17.33
C PHE A 206 12.35 37.45 18.00
N ARG A 207 12.38 36.12 17.90
CA ARG A 207 13.57 35.36 18.28
C ARG A 207 14.69 35.56 17.26
N PRO A 208 15.96 35.47 17.67
CA PRO A 208 17.08 35.60 16.75
C PRO A 208 17.13 34.47 15.74
N MET A 209 17.58 34.80 14.54
CA MET A 209 17.99 33.83 13.54
C MET A 209 19.44 33.41 13.78
N TRP A 210 19.70 32.10 13.73
CA TRP A 210 21.00 31.53 14.06
C TRP A 210 21.89 31.30 12.85
N ASP A 211 21.28 31.04 11.68
CA ASP A 211 21.99 30.77 10.42
C ASP A 211 21.74 31.83 9.32
N GLY A 212 21.06 32.93 9.66
CA GLY A 212 20.79 34.06 8.75
C GLY A 212 19.60 33.83 7.83
N PHE A 213 19.01 32.64 7.90
CA PHE A 213 17.71 32.29 7.35
C PHE A 213 17.16 31.14 8.19
N ASP A 214 16.03 31.35 8.83
CA ASP A 214 15.30 30.29 9.53
C ASP A 214 14.04 29.96 8.72
N SER A 215 13.71 28.67 8.68
CA SER A 215 12.46 28.17 8.06
C SER A 215 11.21 28.74 8.73
N GLU A 216 11.36 29.32 9.93
CA GLU A 216 10.30 29.88 10.75
C GLU A 216 10.76 31.21 11.37
N LEU A 217 9.87 32.21 11.36
CA LEU A 217 10.05 33.47 12.08
C LEU A 217 9.22 33.42 13.37
N VAL A 218 9.88 33.11 14.49
CA VAL A 218 9.23 32.96 15.79
C VAL A 218 9.09 34.32 16.47
N PHE A 219 7.93 34.56 17.08
CA PHE A 219 7.64 35.81 17.78
C PHE A 219 6.82 35.60 19.05
N ASP A 220 7.00 36.53 19.99
CA ASP A 220 6.19 36.66 21.19
C ASP A 220 5.51 38.05 21.19
N ILE A 221 4.22 38.10 21.52
CA ILE A 221 3.48 39.37 21.70
C ILE A 221 2.76 39.32 23.06
N THR A 222 3.11 40.27 23.93
CA THR A 222 2.46 40.41 25.24
C THR A 222 1.47 41.57 25.21
N THR A 223 0.21 41.30 25.53
CA THR A 223 -0.84 42.30 25.74
C THR A 223 -1.23 42.35 27.22
N ASN A 224 -2.19 43.21 27.60
CA ASN A 224 -2.70 43.25 28.97
C ASN A 224 -3.52 42.01 29.37
N LYS A 225 -3.83 41.11 28.43
CA LYS A 225 -4.74 39.98 28.64
C LYS A 225 -4.18 38.65 28.21
N VAL A 226 -3.28 38.64 27.25
CA VAL A 226 -2.70 37.43 26.67
C VAL A 226 -1.24 37.63 26.32
N MET A 227 -0.44 36.58 26.49
CA MET A 227 0.85 36.43 25.82
C MET A 227 0.66 35.40 24.72
N GLU A 228 0.95 35.81 23.49
CA GLU A 228 0.87 34.97 22.29
C GLU A 228 2.29 34.59 21.90
N HIS A 229 2.55 33.28 21.83
CA HIS A 229 3.74 32.72 21.20
C HIS A 229 3.33 32.15 19.86
N GLY A 230 3.96 32.60 18.78
CA GLY A 230 3.62 32.17 17.43
C GLY A 230 4.86 32.10 16.54
N TYR A 231 4.66 31.56 15.35
CA TYR A 231 5.68 31.56 14.31
C TYR A 231 5.05 31.74 12.94
N TYR A 232 5.83 32.29 12.01
CA TYR A 232 5.47 32.36 10.61
C TYR A 232 6.38 31.43 9.81
N PRO A 233 5.88 30.39 9.12
CA PRO A 233 6.71 29.60 8.22
C PRO A 233 7.19 30.44 7.04
N SER A 234 8.42 30.20 6.61
CA SER A 234 8.95 30.78 5.37
C SER A 234 8.19 30.24 4.16
N SER A 235 8.07 31.06 3.11
CA SER A 235 7.47 30.64 1.83
C SER A 235 8.14 29.41 1.23
N GLU A 236 9.46 29.25 1.40
CA GLU A 236 10.21 28.04 0.98
C GLU A 236 9.78 26.78 1.75
N MET A 237 9.55 26.91 3.06
CA MET A 237 9.01 25.82 3.88
C MET A 237 7.58 25.47 3.46
N VAL A 238 6.75 26.49 3.15
CA VAL A 238 5.38 26.28 2.63
C VAL A 238 5.41 25.53 1.31
N GLU A 239 6.26 25.92 0.36
CA GLU A 239 6.42 25.21 -0.91
C GLU A 239 6.83 23.75 -0.70
N THR A 240 7.79 23.51 0.19
CA THR A 240 8.26 22.16 0.56
C THR A 240 7.14 21.33 1.18
N ALA A 241 6.37 21.89 2.12
CA ALA A 241 5.24 21.20 2.75
C ALA A 241 4.17 20.81 1.71
N ILE A 242 3.85 21.70 0.79
CA ILE A 242 2.91 21.44 -0.31
C ILE A 242 3.43 20.30 -1.22
N GLU A 243 4.74 20.26 -1.52
CA GLU A 243 5.36 19.16 -2.29
C GLU A 243 5.25 17.81 -1.57
N GLU A 244 5.59 17.76 -0.29
CA GLU A 244 5.51 16.55 0.52
C GLU A 244 4.09 16.00 0.58
N GLU A 245 3.10 16.89 0.74
CA GLU A 245 1.69 16.51 0.73
C GLU A 245 1.24 15.93 -0.62
N ILE A 246 1.73 16.45 -1.75
CA ILE A 246 1.47 15.87 -3.08
C ILE A 246 2.04 14.45 -3.17
N ILE A 247 3.27 14.22 -2.69
CA ILE A 247 3.91 12.90 -2.69
C ILE A 247 3.09 11.90 -1.87
N LEU A 248 2.64 12.30 -0.68
CA LEU A 248 1.76 11.49 0.16
C LEU A 248 0.45 11.15 -0.54
N GLY A 249 -0.19 12.13 -1.19
CA GLY A 249 -1.39 11.90 -2.00
C GLY A 249 -1.17 10.89 -3.14
N VAL A 250 -0.02 10.94 -3.82
CA VAL A 250 0.32 9.99 -4.88
C VAL A 250 0.44 8.56 -4.32
N ILE A 251 1.15 8.38 -3.19
CA ILE A 251 1.30 7.09 -2.53
C ILE A 251 -0.07 6.53 -2.11
N LEU A 252 -0.91 7.35 -1.49
CA LEU A 252 -2.27 6.96 -1.08
C LEU A 252 -3.13 6.52 -2.27
N THR A 253 -2.97 7.16 -3.43
CA THR A 253 -3.66 6.76 -4.66
C THR A 253 -3.25 5.36 -5.12
N PHE A 254 -1.96 5.02 -5.07
CA PHE A 254 -1.50 3.67 -5.39
C PHE A 254 -2.03 2.62 -4.41
N VAL A 255 -2.05 2.94 -3.11
CA VAL A 255 -2.63 2.08 -2.08
C VAL A 255 -4.12 1.86 -2.34
N ALA A 256 -4.86 2.93 -2.62
CA ALA A 256 -6.28 2.85 -2.95
C ALA A 256 -6.56 1.99 -4.19
N LEU A 257 -5.78 2.17 -5.26
CA LEU A 257 -5.87 1.34 -6.47
C LEU A 257 -5.58 -0.13 -6.17
N TYR A 258 -4.54 -0.42 -5.36
CA TYR A 258 -4.24 -1.78 -4.93
C TYR A 258 -5.40 -2.41 -4.16
N ILE A 259 -6.00 -1.67 -3.22
CA ILE A 259 -7.18 -2.09 -2.46
C ILE A 259 -8.35 -2.37 -3.40
N LEU A 260 -8.65 -1.48 -4.35
CA LEU A 260 -9.72 -1.65 -5.33
C LEU A 260 -9.50 -2.88 -6.22
N LEU A 261 -8.26 -3.15 -6.63
CA LEU A 261 -7.90 -4.34 -7.39
C LEU A 261 -8.09 -5.63 -6.59
N LYS A 262 -7.89 -5.57 -5.27
CA LYS A 262 -8.10 -6.71 -4.35
C LYS A 262 -9.53 -6.87 -3.87
N ALA A 263 -10.34 -5.81 -3.95
CA ALA A 263 -11.76 -5.83 -3.59
C ALA A 263 -12.61 -6.70 -4.53
N ASP A 264 -12.13 -7.00 -5.74
CA ASP A 264 -12.79 -7.94 -6.64
C ASP A 264 -12.61 -9.40 -6.17
N LEU A 265 -13.45 -9.80 -5.22
CA LEU A 265 -13.53 -11.15 -4.66
C LEU A 265 -14.41 -12.09 -5.49
N ARG A 266 -14.74 -11.75 -6.75
CA ARG A 266 -15.54 -12.62 -7.61
C ARG A 266 -14.81 -13.93 -7.87
N ARG A 267 -15.44 -15.04 -7.49
CA ARG A 267 -14.92 -16.39 -7.72
C ARG A 267 -14.90 -16.73 -9.21
N PRO A 268 -13.88 -17.47 -9.69
CA PRO A 268 -13.77 -17.83 -11.09
C PRO A 268 -14.89 -18.79 -11.52
N VAL A 269 -15.27 -18.69 -12.78
CA VAL A 269 -16.13 -19.63 -13.52
C VAL A 269 -15.22 -20.44 -14.43
N LEU A 270 -15.30 -21.77 -14.35
CA LEU A 270 -14.65 -22.67 -15.28
C LEU A 270 -15.65 -23.08 -16.36
N LYS A 271 -15.30 -22.82 -17.61
CA LYS A 271 -16.07 -23.20 -18.79
C LYS A 271 -15.34 -24.31 -19.54
N PHE A 272 -16.08 -25.37 -19.83
CA PHE A 272 -15.63 -26.54 -20.57
C PHE A 272 -16.27 -26.50 -21.97
N ASP A 273 -15.42 -26.37 -22.98
CA ASP A 273 -15.79 -26.28 -24.40
C ASP A 273 -15.33 -27.58 -25.08
N PHE A 274 -16.26 -28.54 -25.18
CA PHE A 274 -16.00 -29.90 -25.66
C PHE A 274 -15.62 -29.92 -27.13
N GLU A 275 -16.34 -29.16 -27.96
CA GLU A 275 -16.06 -29.06 -29.40
C GLU A 275 -14.71 -28.40 -29.66
N GLY A 276 -14.43 -27.29 -28.97
CA GLY A 276 -13.17 -26.56 -29.08
C GLY A 276 -11.98 -27.21 -28.37
N ARG A 277 -12.18 -28.32 -27.66
CA ARG A 277 -11.17 -28.99 -26.81
C ARG A 277 -10.45 -27.99 -25.89
N ARG A 278 -11.23 -27.15 -25.20
CA ARG A 278 -10.72 -26.00 -24.47
C ARG A 278 -11.36 -25.85 -23.09
N ILE A 279 -10.57 -25.45 -22.11
CA ILE A 279 -11.03 -24.97 -20.80
C ILE A 279 -10.79 -23.47 -20.73
N SER A 280 -11.73 -22.71 -20.19
CA SER A 280 -11.59 -21.28 -19.94
C SER A 280 -11.92 -20.94 -18.50
N MET A 281 -11.04 -20.19 -17.83
CA MET A 281 -11.29 -19.67 -16.48
C MET A 281 -11.57 -18.17 -16.59
N ARG A 282 -12.74 -17.71 -16.13
CA ARG A 282 -13.21 -16.32 -16.28
C ARG A 282 -13.79 -15.81 -14.96
N ARG A 283 -13.77 -14.50 -14.69
CA ARG A 283 -14.48 -13.92 -13.52
C ARG A 283 -16.01 -13.79 -13.70
N SER A 284 -16.51 -13.99 -14.91
CA SER A 284 -17.94 -13.97 -15.26
C SER A 284 -18.18 -14.77 -16.54
N MET A 285 -19.39 -15.33 -16.68
CA MET A 285 -19.86 -16.01 -17.91
C MET A 285 -19.78 -15.10 -19.14
N ASN A 286 -20.04 -13.81 -18.97
CA ASN A 286 -20.08 -12.81 -20.04
C ASN A 286 -18.76 -12.01 -20.15
N SER A 287 -17.71 -12.45 -19.46
CA SER A 287 -16.42 -11.77 -19.47
C SER A 287 -15.74 -11.86 -20.84
N THR A 288 -15.17 -10.75 -21.31
CA THR A 288 -14.41 -10.72 -22.57
C THR A 288 -13.10 -11.50 -22.46
N ARG A 289 -12.40 -11.67 -23.59
CA ARG A 289 -11.11 -12.38 -23.68
C ARG A 289 -10.04 -11.88 -22.68
N PHE A 290 -10.16 -10.64 -22.20
CA PHE A 290 -9.21 -10.03 -21.27
C PHE A 290 -9.48 -10.34 -19.80
N GLY A 291 -10.64 -10.88 -19.44
CA GLY A 291 -11.00 -11.17 -18.05
C GLY A 291 -10.78 -12.62 -17.60
N GLY A 292 -9.77 -13.29 -18.17
CA GLY A 292 -9.38 -14.65 -17.76
C GLY A 292 -8.48 -15.41 -18.75
N TRP A 293 -8.22 -16.68 -18.46
CA TRP A 293 -7.26 -17.55 -19.14
C TRP A 293 -7.96 -18.69 -19.90
N SER A 294 -7.29 -19.30 -20.88
CA SER A 294 -7.88 -20.37 -21.69
C SER A 294 -6.85 -21.36 -22.21
N TRP A 295 -7.05 -22.63 -21.86
CA TRP A 295 -6.16 -23.74 -22.20
C TRP A 295 -6.75 -24.57 -23.31
N LYS A 296 -5.97 -24.85 -24.36
CA LYS A 296 -6.38 -25.66 -25.52
C LYS A 296 -5.83 -27.09 -25.42
N ASN A 297 -6.23 -27.95 -26.37
CA ASN A 297 -5.79 -29.36 -26.45
C ASN A 297 -6.16 -30.16 -25.20
N VAL A 298 -7.34 -29.89 -24.67
CA VAL A 298 -7.88 -30.58 -23.51
C VAL A 298 -8.48 -31.91 -23.94
N ASN A 299 -8.09 -32.99 -23.26
CA ASN A 299 -8.68 -34.30 -23.46
C ASN A 299 -9.76 -34.59 -22.41
N PHE A 300 -11.02 -34.27 -22.72
CA PHE A 300 -12.13 -34.49 -21.81
C PHE A 300 -12.37 -35.95 -21.44
N SER A 301 -11.99 -36.91 -22.29
CA SER A 301 -12.14 -38.34 -21.95
C SER A 301 -11.10 -38.83 -20.93
N SER A 302 -10.12 -37.99 -20.58
CA SER A 302 -9.16 -38.26 -19.50
C SER A 302 -9.58 -37.66 -18.16
N ALA A 303 -10.80 -37.12 -18.08
CA ALA A 303 -11.31 -36.57 -16.84
C ALA A 303 -11.51 -37.67 -15.81
N MET A 304 -10.93 -37.47 -14.64
CA MET A 304 -11.03 -38.38 -13.51
C MET A 304 -11.33 -37.62 -12.23
N LEU A 305 -12.06 -38.29 -11.34
CA LEU A 305 -12.38 -37.79 -10.02
C LEU A 305 -11.65 -38.64 -8.98
N ILE A 306 -10.90 -38.00 -8.12
CA ILE A 306 -10.24 -38.64 -6.98
C ILE A 306 -11.00 -38.22 -5.72
N GLN A 307 -11.53 -39.20 -5.01
CA GLN A 307 -12.24 -39.02 -3.75
C GLN A 307 -11.25 -39.19 -2.59
N GLU A 308 -11.03 -38.11 -1.87
CA GLU A 308 -10.24 -38.05 -0.64
C GLU A 308 -11.16 -37.96 0.58
N PRO A 309 -10.68 -38.25 1.82
CA PRO A 309 -11.52 -38.28 3.02
C PRO A 309 -12.35 -37.01 3.24
N ASN A 310 -11.84 -35.84 2.83
CA ASN A 310 -12.52 -34.55 2.94
C ASN A 310 -12.42 -33.72 1.66
N ALA A 311 -12.12 -34.34 0.51
CA ALA A 311 -11.99 -33.59 -0.74
C ALA A 311 -12.39 -34.42 -1.96
N VAL A 312 -12.75 -33.72 -3.03
CA VAL A 312 -12.94 -34.30 -4.36
C VAL A 312 -12.10 -33.51 -5.34
N VAL A 313 -11.24 -34.21 -6.04
CA VAL A 313 -10.23 -33.63 -6.92
C VAL A 313 -10.55 -34.02 -8.35
N LEU A 314 -10.68 -33.01 -9.23
CA LEU A 314 -10.86 -33.19 -10.66
C LEU A 314 -9.52 -33.03 -11.38
N ARG A 315 -9.09 -34.08 -12.07
CA ARG A 315 -7.89 -34.06 -12.91
C ARG A 315 -8.20 -34.37 -14.36
N MET A 316 -7.44 -33.77 -15.28
CA MET A 316 -7.61 -33.95 -16.72
C MET A 316 -6.30 -33.75 -17.46
N LYS A 317 -6.12 -34.40 -18.62
CA LYS A 317 -4.97 -34.13 -19.50
C LYS A 317 -5.17 -32.87 -20.34
N ILE A 318 -4.21 -31.96 -20.27
CA ILE A 318 -4.11 -30.74 -21.10
C ILE A 318 -2.77 -30.80 -21.83
N ALA A 319 -2.82 -30.77 -23.17
CA ALA A 319 -1.62 -30.90 -24.02
C ALA A 319 -0.80 -32.18 -23.74
N GLY A 320 -1.44 -33.26 -23.27
CA GLY A 320 -0.81 -34.55 -23.00
C GLY A 320 -0.40 -34.76 -21.54
N GLU A 321 -0.27 -33.68 -20.76
CA GLU A 321 0.09 -33.72 -19.34
C GLU A 321 -1.16 -33.75 -18.48
N GLU A 322 -1.17 -34.59 -17.45
CA GLU A 322 -2.22 -34.60 -16.44
C GLU A 322 -2.11 -33.36 -15.56
N ARG A 323 -3.22 -32.64 -15.38
CA ARG A 323 -3.29 -31.41 -14.59
C ARG A 323 -4.45 -31.44 -13.61
N LEU A 324 -4.22 -30.84 -12.46
CA LEU A 324 -5.23 -30.56 -11.45
C LEU A 324 -6.11 -29.40 -11.92
N ILE A 325 -7.41 -29.66 -12.14
CA ILE A 325 -8.37 -28.67 -12.67
C ILE A 325 -9.19 -28.06 -11.55
N ALA A 326 -9.70 -28.88 -10.63
CA ALA A 326 -10.46 -28.37 -9.49
C ALA A 326 -10.25 -29.22 -8.26
N SER A 327 -10.33 -28.59 -7.09
CA SER A 327 -10.34 -29.25 -5.79
C SER A 327 -11.50 -28.70 -4.96
N PHE A 328 -12.36 -29.59 -4.49
CA PHE A 328 -13.49 -29.28 -3.64
C PHE A 328 -13.22 -29.89 -2.27
N ILE A 329 -12.95 -29.05 -1.26
CA ILE A 329 -12.52 -29.45 0.07
C ILE A 329 -13.66 -29.14 1.06
N GLY A 330 -13.99 -30.12 1.91
CA GLY A 330 -14.96 -29.96 2.98
C GLY A 330 -15.87 -31.16 3.22
N GLU A 331 -16.70 -31.05 4.25
CA GLU A 331 -17.69 -32.09 4.61
C GLU A 331 -18.71 -32.36 3.50
N SER A 332 -18.87 -31.41 2.57
CA SER A 332 -19.76 -31.52 1.38
C SER A 332 -19.01 -31.87 0.09
N ALA A 333 -17.73 -32.19 0.14
CA ALA A 333 -16.94 -32.51 -1.05
C ALA A 333 -17.56 -33.67 -1.85
N GLY A 334 -18.06 -34.70 -1.17
CA GLY A 334 -18.73 -35.84 -1.78
C GLY A 334 -19.96 -35.48 -2.64
N ASP A 335 -20.65 -34.37 -2.31
CA ASP A 335 -21.85 -33.93 -3.04
C ASP A 335 -21.52 -33.48 -4.49
N TYR A 336 -20.26 -33.16 -4.76
CA TYR A 336 -19.80 -32.75 -6.09
C TYR A 336 -19.58 -33.92 -7.04
N ILE A 337 -19.41 -35.15 -6.55
CA ILE A 337 -19.03 -36.31 -7.38
C ILE A 337 -20.06 -36.53 -8.50
N GLU A 338 -21.33 -36.68 -8.16
CA GLU A 338 -22.37 -36.93 -9.17
C GLU A 338 -22.59 -35.73 -10.10
N SER A 339 -22.48 -34.51 -9.58
CA SER A 339 -22.58 -33.29 -10.37
C SER A 339 -21.45 -33.19 -11.41
N LEU A 340 -20.21 -33.49 -11.01
CA LEU A 340 -19.04 -33.48 -11.89
C LEU A 340 -19.07 -34.64 -12.89
N LYS A 341 -19.53 -35.82 -12.48
CA LYS A 341 -19.75 -36.95 -13.39
C LYS A 341 -20.74 -36.60 -14.48
N ALA A 342 -21.87 -36.00 -14.12
CA ALA A 342 -22.86 -35.54 -15.10
C ALA A 342 -22.30 -34.43 -16.00
N LEU A 343 -21.61 -33.44 -15.41
CA LEU A 343 -21.04 -32.32 -16.14
C LEU A 343 -20.01 -32.77 -17.18
N LEU A 344 -19.12 -33.69 -16.83
CA LEU A 344 -17.99 -34.08 -17.68
C LEU A 344 -18.15 -35.45 -18.34
N ASN A 345 -19.31 -36.10 -18.13
CA ASN A 345 -19.61 -37.46 -18.60
C ASN A 345 -18.55 -38.49 -18.14
N ILE A 346 -18.16 -38.40 -16.86
CA ILE A 346 -17.16 -39.30 -16.25
C ILE A 346 -17.86 -40.60 -15.84
N SER A 347 -17.37 -41.73 -16.35
CA SER A 347 -17.85 -43.05 -15.98
C SER A 347 -17.43 -43.43 -14.55
N ASN A 348 -18.17 -44.34 -13.91
CA ASN A 348 -17.87 -44.79 -12.54
C ASN A 348 -16.46 -45.39 -12.39
N GLU A 349 -15.92 -45.97 -13.46
CA GLU A 349 -14.56 -46.55 -13.47
C GLU A 349 -13.44 -45.50 -13.40
N ASN A 350 -13.77 -44.23 -13.72
CA ASN A 350 -12.87 -43.08 -13.63
C ASN A 350 -13.11 -42.25 -12.35
N VAL A 351 -13.85 -42.81 -11.40
CA VAL A 351 -13.96 -42.31 -10.02
C VAL A 351 -13.12 -43.23 -9.14
N MET A 352 -12.06 -42.70 -8.58
CA MET A 352 -11.11 -43.47 -7.78
C MET A 352 -11.10 -42.96 -6.35
N ASP A 353 -11.09 -43.89 -5.39
CA ASP A 353 -10.70 -43.55 -4.02
C ASP A 353 -9.21 -43.17 -4.03
N ALA A 354 -8.80 -42.22 -3.19
CA ALA A 354 -7.40 -41.81 -3.07
C ALA A 354 -6.45 -42.97 -2.72
N GLU A 355 -6.98 -44.05 -2.16
CA GLU A 355 -6.25 -45.29 -1.88
C GLU A 355 -6.03 -46.18 -3.12
N ARG A 356 -6.88 -46.05 -4.15
CA ARG A 356 -6.79 -46.79 -5.43
C ARG A 356 -6.19 -45.96 -6.56
N TYR A 357 -6.00 -44.66 -6.34
CA TYR A 357 -5.36 -43.80 -7.29
C TYR A 357 -3.84 -44.05 -7.27
N ASP A 358 -3.36 -44.88 -8.19
CA ASP A 358 -1.93 -45.11 -8.46
C ASP A 358 -1.31 -43.99 -9.32
N GLY A 359 -2.04 -42.90 -9.59
CA GLY A 359 -1.45 -41.78 -10.29
C GLY A 359 -0.40 -41.09 -9.42
N MET A 360 0.71 -40.72 -10.04
CA MET A 360 1.84 -40.15 -9.32
C MET A 360 1.44 -38.87 -8.58
N PRO A 361 1.88 -38.71 -7.32
CA PRO A 361 1.69 -37.46 -6.61
C PRO A 361 2.41 -36.34 -7.37
N THR A 362 1.77 -35.18 -7.43
CA THR A 362 2.33 -33.96 -8.03
C THR A 362 2.44 -32.90 -6.93
N LEU A 363 3.36 -31.94 -7.06
CA LEU A 363 3.53 -30.87 -6.07
C LEU A 363 2.23 -30.08 -5.79
N ASP A 364 1.33 -29.98 -6.77
CA ASP A 364 0.04 -29.29 -6.62
C ASP A 364 -0.96 -30.03 -5.71
N MET A 365 -0.63 -31.24 -5.22
CA MET A 365 -1.45 -31.97 -4.25
C MET A 365 -1.19 -31.54 -2.80
N PHE A 366 -0.08 -30.86 -2.54
CA PHE A 366 0.25 -30.39 -1.21
C PHE A 366 -0.24 -28.96 -1.05
N ASP A 367 -0.80 -28.63 0.10
CA ASP A 367 -1.28 -27.28 0.42
C ASP A 367 -0.10 -26.33 0.77
N VAL A 368 0.81 -26.18 -0.20
CA VAL A 368 2.05 -25.41 -0.09
C VAL A 368 2.06 -24.33 -1.16
N SER A 369 2.03 -23.07 -0.73
CA SER A 369 1.99 -21.93 -1.65
C SER A 369 3.36 -21.55 -2.23
N HIS A 370 4.44 -21.77 -1.47
CA HIS A 370 5.83 -21.52 -1.84
C HIS A 370 6.67 -22.70 -1.38
N TRP A 371 7.51 -23.23 -2.26
CA TRP A 371 8.39 -24.36 -1.97
C TRP A 371 9.79 -23.80 -1.72
N ASP A 372 10.02 -23.21 -0.55
CA ASP A 372 11.27 -22.49 -0.26
C ASP A 372 11.83 -22.77 1.15
N SER A 373 11.27 -23.74 1.85
CA SER A 373 11.75 -24.14 3.17
C SER A 373 11.68 -25.65 3.42
N ASP A 374 12.51 -26.14 4.34
CA ASP A 374 12.45 -27.52 4.83
C ASP A 374 11.13 -27.83 5.55
N ASN A 375 10.42 -26.81 6.04
CA ASN A 375 9.10 -27.01 6.61
C ASN A 375 8.08 -27.38 5.53
N ASP A 376 8.24 -26.88 4.30
CA ASP A 376 7.41 -27.27 3.15
C ASP A 376 7.72 -28.70 2.69
N ALA A 377 9.00 -29.09 2.71
CA ALA A 377 9.44 -30.45 2.43
C ALA A 377 8.77 -31.49 3.33
N ARG A 378 8.41 -31.09 4.56
CA ARG A 378 7.72 -31.97 5.51
C ARG A 378 6.38 -32.45 4.99
N HIS A 379 5.69 -31.69 4.12
CA HIS A 379 4.45 -32.17 3.50
C HIS A 379 4.68 -33.36 2.57
N ILE A 380 5.76 -33.35 1.79
CA ILE A 380 6.17 -34.48 0.94
C ILE A 380 6.58 -35.67 1.81
N TYR A 381 7.31 -35.41 2.90
CA TYR A 381 7.74 -36.45 3.83
C TYR A 381 6.59 -37.10 4.60
N GLU A 382 5.61 -36.32 5.06
CA GLU A 382 4.41 -36.83 5.72
C GLU A 382 3.59 -37.72 4.77
N TYR A 383 3.52 -37.36 3.49
CA TYR A 383 2.93 -38.22 2.46
C TYR A 383 3.69 -39.54 2.30
N TYR A 384 5.02 -39.50 2.23
CA TYR A 384 5.85 -40.71 2.18
C TYR A 384 5.59 -41.64 3.38
N LEU A 385 5.60 -41.09 4.59
CA LEU A 385 5.34 -41.85 5.82
C LEU A 385 3.93 -42.46 5.85
N ALA A 386 2.93 -41.74 5.34
CA ALA A 386 1.57 -42.24 5.25
C ALA A 386 1.46 -43.44 4.28
N LYS A 387 2.23 -43.44 3.19
CA LYS A 387 2.18 -44.48 2.16
C LYS A 387 2.98 -45.74 2.50
N ILE A 388 4.12 -45.61 3.18
CA ILE A 388 4.97 -46.77 3.51
C ILE A 388 4.36 -47.68 4.60
N GLY A 389 3.36 -47.20 5.36
CA GLY A 389 2.54 -48.00 6.29
C GLY A 389 3.23 -48.52 7.55
N SER A 390 4.57 -48.59 7.59
CA SER A 390 5.37 -48.97 8.77
C SER A 390 6.63 -48.12 8.92
N ALA A 391 6.74 -47.41 10.05
CA ALA A 391 7.85 -46.51 10.36
C ALA A 391 9.21 -47.23 10.55
N SER A 392 9.24 -48.56 10.72
CA SER A 392 10.47 -49.30 11.00
C SER A 392 11.45 -49.40 9.84
N HIS A 393 11.01 -49.08 8.62
CA HIS A 393 11.81 -49.10 7.40
C HIS A 393 11.78 -47.77 6.64
N ALA A 394 11.22 -46.73 7.24
CA ALA A 394 11.12 -45.42 6.60
C ALA A 394 12.48 -44.72 6.62
N LYS A 395 13.00 -44.39 5.43
CA LYS A 395 14.05 -43.38 5.26
C LYS A 395 13.66 -42.07 5.96
N THR A 396 14.63 -41.40 6.54
CA THR A 396 14.51 -40.05 7.09
C THR A 396 14.45 -39.00 5.98
N LEU A 397 14.00 -37.79 6.31
CA LEU A 397 13.97 -36.68 5.34
C LEU A 397 15.37 -36.36 4.79
N ASP A 398 16.41 -36.41 5.63
CA ASP A 398 17.81 -36.20 5.21
C ASP A 398 18.28 -37.28 4.23
N GLU A 399 17.87 -38.54 4.42
CA GLU A 399 18.19 -39.62 3.49
C GLU A 399 17.46 -39.46 2.15
N LEU A 400 16.24 -38.92 2.16
CA LEU A 400 15.50 -38.58 0.94
C LEU A 400 16.11 -37.38 0.22
N TYR A 401 16.59 -36.36 0.95
CA TYR A 401 17.36 -35.24 0.39
C TYR A 401 18.63 -35.73 -0.30
N GLN A 402 19.39 -36.60 0.36
CA GLN A 402 20.59 -37.21 -0.23
C GLN A 402 20.26 -38.03 -1.49
N GLY A 403 19.17 -38.80 -1.47
CA GLY A 403 18.71 -39.54 -2.66
C GLY A 403 18.33 -38.61 -3.82
N ALA A 404 17.61 -37.54 -3.52
CA ALA A 404 17.19 -36.53 -4.49
C ALA A 404 18.34 -35.63 -4.99
N GLY A 405 19.54 -35.74 -4.40
CA GLY A 405 20.69 -34.90 -4.74
C GLY A 405 20.52 -33.43 -4.35
N ILE A 406 19.78 -33.15 -3.27
CA ILE A 406 19.57 -31.80 -2.73
C ILE A 406 20.06 -31.73 -1.29
N GLU A 407 20.59 -30.58 -0.87
CA GLU A 407 21.05 -30.37 0.51
C GLU A 407 19.94 -29.85 1.42
N SER A 408 19.06 -29.00 0.87
CA SER A 408 17.87 -28.46 1.53
C SER A 408 16.86 -28.04 0.45
N LEU A 409 15.60 -27.82 0.84
CA LEU A 409 14.58 -27.35 -0.10
C LEU A 409 14.66 -25.83 -0.26
N ALA A 410 15.16 -25.35 -1.41
CA ALA A 410 15.32 -23.92 -1.69
C ALA A 410 14.30 -23.37 -2.71
N ASP A 411 13.80 -24.24 -3.60
CA ASP A 411 12.84 -23.87 -4.63
C ASP A 411 11.92 -25.03 -5.03
N ARG A 412 11.00 -24.74 -5.96
CA ARG A 412 10.05 -25.73 -6.52
C ARG A 412 10.73 -26.85 -7.31
N VAL A 413 11.92 -26.62 -7.85
CA VAL A 413 12.68 -27.66 -8.58
C VAL A 413 13.22 -28.68 -7.59
N ASP A 414 13.76 -28.22 -6.46
CA ASP A 414 14.22 -29.09 -5.39
C ASP A 414 13.05 -29.85 -4.75
N ALA A 415 11.90 -29.21 -4.55
CA ALA A 415 10.67 -29.89 -4.14
C ALA A 415 10.28 -31.01 -5.12
N GLN A 416 10.40 -30.77 -6.44
CA GLN A 416 10.08 -31.77 -7.45
C GLN A 416 11.07 -32.94 -7.43
N LYS A 417 12.37 -32.67 -7.25
CA LYS A 417 13.39 -33.72 -7.09
C LYS A 417 13.10 -34.57 -5.86
N LEU A 418 12.78 -33.94 -4.73
CA LEU A 418 12.39 -34.64 -3.51
C LEU A 418 11.17 -35.52 -3.71
N LEU A 419 10.14 -34.98 -4.37
CA LEU A 419 8.92 -35.74 -4.68
C LEU A 419 9.23 -36.93 -5.58
N ASN A 420 10.06 -36.76 -6.61
CA ASN A 420 10.48 -37.84 -7.48
C ASN A 420 11.24 -38.93 -6.71
N GLN A 421 12.15 -38.56 -5.81
CA GLN A 421 12.84 -39.53 -4.94
C GLN A 421 11.85 -40.31 -4.08
N VAL A 422 10.89 -39.62 -3.46
CA VAL A 422 9.85 -40.28 -2.66
C VAL A 422 9.02 -41.25 -3.49
N ILE A 423 8.71 -40.92 -4.74
CA ILE A 423 7.99 -41.83 -5.64
C ILE A 423 8.86 -43.07 -5.95
N GLU A 424 10.13 -42.89 -6.27
CA GLU A 424 11.07 -43.99 -6.54
C GLU A 424 11.25 -44.93 -5.34
N GLU A 425 11.22 -44.40 -4.11
CA GLU A 425 11.26 -45.23 -2.89
C GLU A 425 9.98 -46.03 -2.66
N LEU A 426 8.82 -45.47 -3.02
CA LEU A 426 7.53 -46.11 -2.87
C LEU A 426 7.24 -47.12 -3.98
N ASP A 427 7.79 -46.89 -5.18
CA ASP A 427 7.67 -47.74 -6.35
C ASP A 427 9.02 -47.86 -7.09
N PRO A 428 9.86 -48.85 -6.76
CA PRO A 428 11.20 -48.99 -7.34
C PRO A 428 11.19 -49.43 -8.81
N GLU A 429 10.04 -49.76 -9.40
CA GLU A 429 9.90 -49.98 -10.84
C GLU A 429 9.69 -48.66 -11.62
N PHE A 430 9.61 -47.53 -10.91
CA PHE A 430 9.41 -46.21 -11.49
C PHE A 430 10.71 -45.58 -12.02
N GLU A 431 10.77 -45.30 -13.33
CA GLU A 431 11.80 -44.43 -13.91
C GLU A 431 11.30 -42.98 -13.92
N ALA A 432 11.88 -42.14 -13.07
CA ALA A 432 11.54 -40.72 -13.03
C ALA A 432 11.80 -40.03 -14.38
N PRO A 433 10.85 -39.26 -14.93
CA PRO A 433 11.10 -38.49 -16.14
C PRO A 433 12.24 -37.50 -15.88
N GLU A 434 13.20 -37.42 -16.81
CA GLU A 434 14.28 -36.43 -16.74
C GLU A 434 13.66 -35.03 -16.57
N ILE A 435 14.03 -34.36 -15.49
CA ILE A 435 13.60 -32.98 -15.22
C ILE A 435 14.23 -32.13 -16.33
N ILE A 436 13.44 -31.78 -17.35
CA ILE A 436 13.84 -30.77 -18.33
C ILE A 436 13.82 -29.43 -17.59
N VAL A 437 14.98 -29.07 -17.03
CA VAL A 437 15.26 -27.70 -16.63
C VAL A 437 15.22 -26.90 -17.91
N ASN A 438 14.07 -26.27 -18.19
CA ASN A 438 14.01 -25.20 -19.18
C ASN A 438 14.86 -24.06 -18.63
N GLU A 439 16.19 -24.14 -18.85
CA GLU A 439 16.99 -22.94 -18.99
C GLU A 439 16.24 -22.07 -20.00
N THR A 440 15.82 -20.89 -19.56
CA THR A 440 15.26 -19.85 -20.41
C THR A 440 16.24 -19.56 -21.54
N ARG A 441 16.14 -20.32 -22.63
CA ARG A 441 16.80 -20.00 -23.88
C ARG A 441 16.10 -18.76 -24.41
N VAL A 442 16.73 -17.62 -24.25
CA VAL A 442 16.40 -16.39 -24.94
C VAL A 442 16.40 -16.72 -26.43
N VAL A 443 15.21 -16.84 -27.03
CA VAL A 443 15.07 -16.89 -28.48
C VAL A 443 15.24 -15.44 -28.95
N GLU A 444 16.47 -15.10 -29.34
CA GLU A 444 16.70 -13.92 -30.17
C GLU A 444 15.94 -14.13 -31.48
N TYR A 445 14.87 -13.37 -31.65
CA TYR A 445 14.27 -13.20 -32.97
C TYR A 445 15.16 -12.25 -33.75
N GLU A 446 16.00 -12.79 -34.64
CA GLU A 446 16.59 -12.00 -35.72
C GLU A 446 15.44 -11.36 -36.50
N SER A 447 15.36 -10.03 -36.40
CA SER A 447 14.44 -9.24 -37.21
C SER A 447 14.86 -9.36 -38.67
N PRO A 448 13.97 -9.74 -39.60
CA PRO A 448 14.32 -9.76 -41.01
C PRO A 448 14.63 -8.34 -41.48
N THR A 449 15.82 -8.16 -42.03
CA THR A 449 16.22 -6.95 -42.73
C THR A 449 15.44 -6.87 -44.04
N GLU A 450 14.42 -6.01 -44.11
CA GLU A 450 13.79 -5.61 -45.38
C GLU A 450 14.69 -4.59 -46.10
N THR A 451 15.60 -5.10 -46.92
CA THR A 451 16.10 -4.39 -48.11
C THR A 451 15.00 -4.41 -49.17
N GLY A 452 14.56 -3.23 -49.59
CA GLY A 452 13.29 -3.03 -50.27
C GLY A 452 13.25 -3.31 -51.77
N GLU A 453 12.09 -3.04 -52.36
CA GLU A 453 11.96 -2.46 -53.69
C GLU A 453 10.55 -1.89 -53.87
N ILE A 454 10.49 -0.62 -54.28
CA ILE A 454 9.27 0.11 -54.60
C ILE A 454 8.76 -0.39 -55.95
N ALA A 455 7.59 -1.04 -55.99
CA ALA A 455 6.85 -1.27 -57.22
C ALA A 455 5.36 -0.95 -57.01
N THR A 456 4.92 0.08 -57.72
CA THR A 456 3.56 0.63 -57.83
C THR A 456 2.50 -0.43 -58.18
N PRO A 457 1.30 -0.43 -57.57
CA PRO A 457 0.15 -1.17 -58.10
C PRO A 457 -0.78 -0.29 -58.97
N PRO A 458 -1.48 -0.88 -59.97
CA PRO A 458 -2.39 -0.19 -60.89
C PRO A 458 -3.84 -0.07 -60.32
N PRO A 459 -4.76 0.64 -61.01
CA PRO A 459 -5.92 1.25 -60.37
C PRO A 459 -7.15 0.33 -60.24
N SER A 460 -7.87 0.57 -59.14
CA SER A 460 -9.31 0.45 -58.87
C SER A 460 -10.21 -0.37 -59.80
N VAL A 461 -10.94 -1.35 -59.23
CA VAL A 461 -12.32 -1.65 -59.62
C VAL A 461 -13.20 -1.88 -58.37
N SER A 462 -14.32 -1.18 -58.42
CA SER A 462 -15.50 -0.95 -57.58
C SER A 462 -16.29 -2.14 -56.97
N THR A 463 -16.65 -1.95 -55.68
CA THR A 463 -18.00 -2.04 -55.03
C THR A 463 -18.77 -3.38 -54.92
N PRO A 464 -19.85 -3.47 -54.10
CA PRO A 464 -19.97 -3.27 -52.64
C PRO A 464 -20.79 -4.43 -52.00
N SER A 465 -21.01 -4.49 -50.68
CA SER A 465 -22.31 -4.88 -50.07
C SER A 465 -22.25 -4.97 -48.53
N ASP A 466 -23.14 -4.20 -47.90
CA ASP A 466 -23.98 -4.51 -46.74
C ASP A 466 -23.44 -5.24 -45.50
N SER A 467 -23.49 -4.55 -44.36
CA SER A 467 -24.57 -4.69 -43.35
C SER A 467 -24.16 -3.91 -42.09
N MET A 468 -24.89 -2.84 -41.72
CA MET A 468 -26.00 -2.86 -40.76
C MET A 468 -25.55 -3.40 -39.39
N GLN A 469 -25.35 -2.58 -38.37
CA GLN A 469 -26.30 -1.75 -37.59
C GLN A 469 -26.26 -2.31 -36.15
N LEU A 470 -25.70 -1.50 -35.26
CA LEU A 470 -25.99 -1.56 -33.83
C LEU A 470 -27.47 -1.24 -33.63
N ASP A 471 -28.20 -2.13 -32.95
CA ASP A 471 -29.34 -1.83 -32.07
C ASP A 471 -29.43 -3.02 -31.10
N ALA A 472 -29.16 -2.82 -29.80
CA ALA A 472 -30.13 -2.41 -28.79
C ALA A 472 -31.24 -3.45 -28.58
N PHE A 473 -31.07 -4.35 -27.60
CA PHE A 473 -32.18 -5.09 -26.97
C PHE A 473 -31.75 -5.56 -25.58
N TRP A 474 -32.33 -4.98 -24.54
CA TRP A 474 -32.84 -5.67 -23.34
C TRP A 474 -33.88 -4.76 -22.69
N THR A 475 -35.15 -5.06 -22.96
CA THR A 475 -36.27 -4.61 -22.15
C THR A 475 -36.35 -5.46 -20.89
N GLN A 476 -36.31 -4.76 -19.78
CA GLN A 476 -37.06 -4.96 -18.55
C GLN A 476 -38.28 -5.90 -18.69
N ASP A 477 -38.17 -7.09 -18.09
CA ASP A 477 -39.29 -7.83 -17.47
C ASP A 477 -38.67 -8.99 -16.68
N ASP A 478 -38.76 -8.90 -15.36
CA ASP A 478 -38.89 -10.01 -14.39
C ASP A 478 -38.73 -9.42 -12.99
N SER A 479 -39.73 -8.62 -12.60
CA SER A 479 -40.04 -8.33 -11.21
C SER A 479 -41.42 -8.89 -10.92
N GLU A 480 -41.53 -10.20 -10.70
CA GLU A 480 -42.65 -10.78 -9.97
C GLU A 480 -42.29 -12.20 -9.48
N SER A 481 -42.55 -12.42 -8.19
CA SER A 481 -42.51 -13.68 -7.42
C SER A 481 -41.21 -14.06 -6.66
N ASN A 482 -41.37 -13.97 -5.33
CA ASN A 482 -40.57 -14.45 -4.18
C ASN A 482 -39.36 -13.64 -3.71
#